data_AF-A0A7V1LFS3-F1
#
_entry.id   AF-A0A7V1LFS3-F1
#
_cell.length_a   1.000
_cell.length_b   1.000
_cell.length_c   1.000
_cell.angle_alpha   90.00
_cell.angle_beta   90.00
_cell.angle_gamma   90.00
#
_symmetry.space_group_name_H-M   'P 1'
#
loop_
_entity.id
_entity.type
_entity.pdbx_description
1 polymer ?
#
loop_
_entity_poly.entity_id
_entity_poly.type
_entity_poly.pdbx_seq_one_letter_code
_entity_poly.pdbx_strand_id
1 'polypeptide(L)'
;MGQQQLLLIVLGVIIVGIAVVVGINLFNANAISANRDGVISDLNNLGTMAQQYYKKPTSMAGGGNTFTGWTVPASLDTTANGTYTATVSAQSVIIVGVGTETGDDGTNKVKATATVKPTSIKSVKNN
;
A
#
# COMPACT_ATOMS: atom_id res chain seq x y z
N MET A 1 -38.04 -32.31 27.47
CA MET A 1 -37.98 -31.69 26.11
C MET A 1 -37.53 -30.23 26.16
N GLY A 2 -38.07 -29.37 27.06
CA GLY A 2 -37.64 -27.96 27.15
C GLY A 2 -36.14 -27.72 27.47
N GLN A 3 -35.52 -28.55 28.33
CA GLN A 3 -34.10 -28.40 28.67
C GLN A 3 -33.14 -28.70 27.51
N GLN A 4 -33.46 -29.70 26.66
CA GLN A 4 -32.64 -30.02 25.48
C GLN A 4 -32.79 -28.98 24.37
N GLN A 5 -34.00 -28.45 24.17
CA GLN A 5 -34.24 -27.37 23.20
C GLN A 5 -33.52 -26.08 23.62
N LEU A 6 -33.54 -25.73 24.91
CA LEU A 6 -32.78 -24.60 25.44
C LEU A 6 -31.27 -24.76 25.19
N LEU A 7 -30.72 -25.97 25.38
CA LEU A 7 -29.30 -26.24 25.16
C LEU A 7 -28.90 -26.10 23.67
N LEU A 8 -29.75 -26.56 22.74
CA LEU A 8 -29.51 -26.42 21.30
C LEU A 8 -29.58 -24.96 20.83
N ILE A 9 -30.49 -24.15 21.39
CA ILE A 9 -30.56 -22.72 21.08
C ILE A 9 -29.29 -22.01 21.56
N VAL A 10 -28.84 -22.29 22.78
CA VAL A 10 -27.61 -21.70 23.33
C VAL A 10 -26.39 -22.05 22.47
N LEU A 11 -26.27 -23.31 22.05
CA LEU A 11 -25.20 -23.73 21.15
C LEU A 11 -25.22 -22.97 19.81
N GLY A 12 -26.41 -22.78 19.22
CA GLY A 12 -26.59 -22.03 17.98
C GLY A 12 -26.15 -20.57 18.11
N VAL A 13 -26.53 -19.90 19.19
CA VAL A 13 -26.15 -18.49 19.44
C VAL A 13 -24.63 -18.35 19.65
N ILE A 14 -23.99 -19.30 20.32
CA ILE A 14 -22.52 -19.30 20.50
C ILE A 14 -21.82 -19.36 19.14
N ILE A 15 -22.27 -20.25 18.25
CA ILE A 15 -21.67 -20.40 16.91
C ILE A 15 -21.83 -19.12 16.09
N VAL A 16 -23.04 -18.54 16.08
CA VAL A 16 -23.31 -17.28 15.35
C VAL A 16 -22.47 -16.13 15.94
N GLY A 17 -22.35 -16.05 17.26
CA GLY A 17 -21.53 -15.03 17.93
C GLY A 17 -20.07 -15.05 17.50
N ILE A 18 -19.46 -16.25 17.45
CA ILE A 18 -18.06 -16.41 16.98
C ILE A 18 -17.94 -16.06 15.49
N ALA A 19 -18.90 -16.50 14.67
CA ALA A 19 -18.87 -16.26 13.23
C ALA A 19 -18.88 -14.75 12.89
N VAL A 20 -19.64 -13.94 13.63
CA VAL A 20 -19.67 -12.48 13.43
C VAL A 20 -18.32 -11.85 13.74
N VAL A 21 -17.70 -12.19 14.87
CA VAL A 21 -16.39 -11.63 15.26
C VAL A 21 -15.30 -12.02 14.25
N VAL A 22 -15.27 -13.28 13.83
CA VAL A 22 -14.32 -13.75 12.79
C VAL A 22 -14.58 -13.04 11.46
N GLY A 23 -15.85 -12.87 11.08
CA GLY A 23 -16.21 -12.16 9.85
C GLY A 23 -15.73 -10.71 9.82
N ILE A 24 -15.90 -9.98 10.94
CA ILE A 24 -15.41 -8.60 11.07
C ILE A 24 -13.88 -8.54 10.96
N ASN A 25 -13.17 -9.43 11.65
CA ASN A 25 -11.71 -9.48 11.59
C ASN A 25 -11.20 -9.77 10.16
N LEU A 26 -11.85 -10.69 9.44
CA LEU A 26 -11.51 -11.00 8.06
C LEU A 26 -11.79 -9.81 7.12
N PHE A 27 -12.90 -9.12 7.31
CA PHE A 27 -13.22 -7.93 6.51
C PHE A 27 -12.17 -6.83 6.68
N ASN A 28 -11.77 -6.55 7.93
CA ASN A 28 -10.72 -5.58 8.23
C ASN A 28 -9.37 -6.01 7.63
N ALA A 29 -8.98 -7.28 7.79
CA ALA A 29 -7.73 -7.80 7.20
C ALA A 29 -7.71 -7.66 5.68
N ASN A 30 -8.84 -7.92 5.00
CA ASN A 30 -8.97 -7.73 3.56
C ASN A 30 -8.86 -6.26 3.16
N ALA A 31 -9.47 -5.33 3.90
CA ALA A 31 -9.35 -3.90 3.63
C ALA A 31 -7.90 -3.41 3.74
N ILE A 32 -7.18 -3.84 4.78
CA ILE A 32 -5.76 -3.52 4.98
C ILE A 32 -4.92 -4.09 3.83
N SER A 33 -5.16 -5.34 3.44
CA SER A 33 -4.45 -5.97 2.31
C SER A 33 -4.70 -5.24 1.00
N ALA A 34 -5.97 -4.92 0.70
CA ALA A 34 -6.33 -4.21 -0.52
C ALA A 34 -5.70 -2.81 -0.58
N ASN A 35 -5.69 -2.08 0.53
CA ASN A 35 -5.03 -0.78 0.60
C ASN A 35 -3.52 -0.89 0.37
N ARG A 36 -2.88 -1.90 0.97
CA ARG A 36 -1.45 -2.18 0.76
C ARG A 36 -1.11 -2.53 -0.68
N ASP A 37 -1.92 -3.36 -1.32
CA ASP A 37 -1.72 -3.71 -2.72
C ASP A 37 -1.91 -2.49 -3.63
N GLY A 38 -2.89 -1.63 -3.30
CA GLY A 38 -3.07 -0.32 -3.95
C GLY A 38 -1.84 0.59 -3.81
N VAL A 39 -1.30 0.73 -2.59
CA VAL A 39 -0.08 1.52 -2.34
C VAL A 39 1.12 0.96 -3.11
N ILE A 40 1.31 -0.36 -3.14
CA ILE A 40 2.41 -0.99 -3.88
C ILE A 40 2.24 -0.78 -5.40
N SER A 41 1.01 -0.85 -5.90
CA SER A 41 0.69 -0.59 -7.31
C SER A 41 1.06 0.85 -7.70
N ASP A 42 0.64 1.83 -6.90
CA ASP A 42 0.95 3.24 -7.12
C ASP A 42 2.47 3.49 -7.06
N LEU A 43 3.18 2.87 -6.11
CA LEU A 43 4.63 2.94 -6.02
C LEU A 43 5.33 2.35 -7.25
N ASN A 44 4.83 1.25 -7.81
CA ASN A 44 5.38 0.66 -9.04
C ASN A 44 5.14 1.55 -10.26
N ASN A 45 3.98 2.20 -10.33
CA ASN A 45 3.67 3.17 -11.37
C ASN A 45 4.61 4.38 -11.28
N LEU A 46 4.72 5.00 -10.10
CA LEU A 46 5.65 6.11 -9.85
C LEU A 46 7.10 5.71 -10.13
N GLY A 47 7.50 4.50 -9.74
CA GLY A 47 8.84 3.98 -10.03
C GLY A 47 9.11 3.85 -11.53
N THR A 48 8.11 3.41 -12.29
CA THR A 48 8.21 3.33 -13.76
C THR A 48 8.34 4.72 -14.38
N MET A 49 7.57 5.70 -13.89
CA MET A 49 7.67 7.09 -14.33
C MET A 49 9.05 7.70 -14.03
N ALA A 50 9.61 7.42 -12.84
CA ALA A 50 10.95 7.83 -12.48
C ALA A 50 12.00 7.22 -13.42
N GLN A 51 11.90 5.93 -13.75
CA GLN A 51 12.82 5.28 -14.70
C GLN A 51 12.68 5.83 -16.12
N GLN A 52 11.46 6.13 -16.56
CA GLN A 52 11.22 6.77 -17.85
C GLN A 52 11.88 8.15 -17.89
N TYR A 53 11.75 8.95 -16.82
CA TYR A 53 12.45 10.23 -16.71
C TYR A 53 13.96 10.06 -16.81
N TYR A 54 14.56 9.11 -16.07
CA TYR A 54 16.00 8.83 -16.13
C TYR A 54 16.50 8.52 -17.54
N LYS A 55 15.74 7.70 -18.31
CA LYS A 55 16.13 7.28 -19.67
C LYS A 55 15.89 8.36 -20.72
N LYS A 56 14.96 9.29 -20.47
CA LYS A 56 14.61 10.35 -21.42
C LYS A 56 15.74 11.40 -21.48
N PRO A 57 16.19 11.83 -22.67
CA PRO A 57 17.19 12.89 -22.79
C PRO A 57 16.70 14.23 -22.22
N THR A 58 17.63 15.07 -21.77
CA THR A 58 17.33 16.42 -21.25
C THR A 58 16.66 17.32 -22.29
N SER A 59 16.99 17.13 -23.58
CA SER A 59 16.35 17.85 -24.70
C SER A 59 14.84 17.59 -24.83
N MET A 60 14.32 16.54 -24.20
CA MET A 60 12.89 16.25 -24.15
C MET A 60 12.31 16.42 -22.74
N ALA A 61 12.93 17.24 -21.88
CA ALA A 61 12.55 17.38 -20.46
C ALA A 61 12.66 16.06 -19.66
N GLY A 62 13.64 15.24 -20.00
CA GLY A 62 14.04 14.06 -19.22
C GLY A 62 15.23 14.33 -18.31
N GLY A 63 15.65 13.28 -17.60
CA GLY A 63 16.75 13.31 -16.66
C GLY A 63 18.13 13.09 -17.27
N GLY A 64 18.24 12.62 -18.52
CA GLY A 64 19.53 12.43 -19.19
C GLY A 64 20.51 11.56 -18.39
N ASN A 65 20.05 10.38 -17.95
CA ASN A 65 20.79 9.47 -17.08
C ASN A 65 21.03 9.96 -15.64
N THR A 66 20.21 10.90 -15.16
CA THR A 66 20.07 11.19 -13.72
C THR A 66 18.59 11.27 -13.35
N PHE A 67 18.25 10.99 -12.09
CA PHE A 67 16.92 11.27 -11.54
C PHE A 67 16.79 12.70 -11.03
N THR A 68 17.87 13.50 -11.01
CA THR A 68 17.83 14.89 -10.54
C THR A 68 16.71 15.67 -11.25
N GLY A 69 15.87 16.34 -10.46
CA GLY A 69 14.72 17.11 -10.97
C GLY A 69 13.45 16.31 -11.19
N TRP A 70 13.49 14.98 -11.03
CA TRP A 70 12.26 14.19 -10.97
C TRP A 70 11.46 14.57 -9.73
N THR A 71 10.14 14.64 -9.87
CA THR A 71 9.21 14.90 -8.77
C THR A 71 8.00 13.98 -8.92
N VAL A 72 7.33 13.69 -7.81
CA VAL A 72 6.05 12.98 -7.85
C VAL A 72 5.03 13.91 -8.53
N PRO A 73 4.32 13.45 -9.58
CA PRO A 73 3.27 14.26 -10.19
C PRO A 73 2.18 14.61 -9.17
N ALA A 74 1.68 15.85 -9.17
CA ALA A 74 0.66 16.30 -8.20
C ALA A 74 -0.62 15.46 -8.23
N SER A 75 -0.95 14.83 -9.37
CA SER A 75 -2.10 13.93 -9.48
C SER A 75 -1.89 12.56 -8.80
N LEU A 76 -0.65 12.25 -8.41
CA LEU A 76 -0.23 10.98 -7.82
C LEU A 76 0.49 11.17 -6.47
N ASP A 77 0.61 12.40 -5.97
CA ASP A 77 1.13 12.65 -4.62
C ASP A 77 0.13 12.19 -3.54
N THR A 78 -1.16 12.16 -3.89
CA THR A 78 -2.27 11.76 -3.05
C THR A 78 -3.27 11.02 -3.92
N THR A 79 -3.48 9.75 -3.62
CA THR A 79 -4.48 8.90 -4.29
C THR A 79 -5.50 8.41 -3.27
N ALA A 80 -6.52 7.67 -3.74
CA ALA A 80 -7.45 6.99 -2.84
C ALA A 80 -6.75 5.94 -1.96
N ASN A 81 -5.58 5.45 -2.36
CA ASN A 81 -4.83 4.44 -1.62
C ASN A 81 -3.96 5.05 -0.53
N GLY A 82 -3.44 6.27 -0.73
CA GLY A 82 -2.51 6.89 0.22
C GLY A 82 -1.82 8.17 -0.28
N THR A 83 -0.82 8.60 0.47
CA THR A 83 0.04 9.75 0.16
C THR A 83 1.45 9.29 -0.17
N TYR A 84 2.07 9.88 -1.18
CA TYR A 84 3.36 9.50 -1.72
C TYR A 84 4.34 10.67 -1.69
N THR A 85 5.50 10.43 -1.08
CA THR A 85 6.60 11.39 -1.03
C THR A 85 7.85 10.77 -1.62
N ALA A 86 8.69 11.57 -2.27
CA ALA A 86 9.92 11.07 -2.87
C ALA A 86 11.15 11.86 -2.43
N THR A 87 12.22 11.12 -2.15
CA THR A 87 13.56 11.65 -1.93
C THR A 87 14.42 11.26 -3.13
N VAL A 88 14.89 12.27 -3.86
CA VAL A 88 15.60 12.09 -5.13
C VAL A 88 17.10 12.31 -4.93
N SER A 89 17.89 11.39 -5.47
CA SER A 89 19.33 11.51 -5.65
C SER A 89 19.66 11.24 -7.13
N ALA A 90 20.88 11.57 -7.57
CA ALA A 90 21.24 11.45 -8.98
C ALA A 90 20.98 10.04 -9.55
N GLN A 91 21.31 8.99 -8.80
CA GLN A 91 21.23 7.59 -9.26
C GLN A 91 20.17 6.75 -8.55
N SER A 92 19.34 7.35 -7.69
CA SER A 92 18.28 6.62 -7.01
C SER A 92 17.15 7.54 -6.58
N VAL A 93 15.94 7.03 -6.58
CA VAL A 93 14.77 7.67 -5.97
C VAL A 93 14.21 6.75 -4.89
N ILE A 94 13.96 7.29 -3.71
CA ILE A 94 13.26 6.60 -2.64
C ILE A 94 11.87 7.20 -2.56
N ILE A 95 10.86 6.41 -2.88
CA ILE A 95 9.45 6.81 -2.83
C ILE A 95 8.82 6.12 -1.64
N VAL A 96 8.21 6.89 -0.74
CA VAL A 96 7.51 6.40 0.45
C VAL A 96 6.02 6.62 0.26
N GLY A 97 5.27 5.52 0.22
CA GLY A 97 3.81 5.51 0.22
C GLY A 97 3.27 5.22 1.61
N VAL A 98 2.34 6.06 2.07
CA VAL A 98 1.61 5.90 3.33
C VAL A 98 0.14 5.71 2.99
N GLY A 99 -0.38 4.52 3.27
CA GLY A 99 -1.76 4.13 3.01
C GLY A 99 -2.78 4.83 3.91
N THR A 100 -4.06 4.55 3.69
CA THR A 100 -5.16 5.10 4.51
C THR A 100 -5.51 4.21 5.70
N GLU A 101 -5.32 2.90 5.56
CA GLU A 101 -5.65 1.91 6.59
C GLU A 101 -4.51 1.72 7.60
N THR A 102 -4.86 1.36 8.83
CA THR A 102 -3.88 0.91 9.84
C THR A 102 -3.32 -0.44 9.42
N GLY A 103 -2.00 -0.56 9.34
CA GLY A 103 -1.29 -1.77 8.96
C GLY A 103 -1.40 -2.89 9.99
N ASP A 104 -0.67 -3.99 9.74
CA ASP A 104 -0.82 -5.23 10.52
C ASP A 104 -0.31 -5.11 11.96
N ASP A 105 0.37 -4.00 12.28
CA ASP A 105 0.85 -3.68 13.63
C ASP A 105 -0.22 -3.03 14.52
N GLY A 106 -1.41 -2.77 13.96
CA GLY A 106 -2.55 -2.18 14.67
C GLY A 106 -2.36 -0.73 15.14
N THR A 107 -1.25 -0.07 14.75
CA THR A 107 -0.88 1.25 15.27
C THR A 107 -0.45 2.21 14.17
N ASN A 108 0.39 1.77 13.23
CA ASN A 108 0.87 2.60 12.13
C ASN A 108 0.04 2.35 10.89
N LYS A 109 -0.10 3.36 10.04
CA LYS A 109 -0.70 3.16 8.72
C LYS A 109 0.15 2.23 7.87
N VAL A 110 -0.50 1.52 6.94
CA VAL A 110 0.17 0.74 5.90
C VAL A 110 1.27 1.59 5.28
N LYS A 111 2.49 1.08 5.25
CA LYS A 111 3.63 1.84 4.73
C LYS A 111 4.47 0.97 3.82
N ALA A 112 4.78 1.49 2.65
CA ALA A 112 5.68 0.84 1.72
C ALA A 112 6.68 1.84 1.15
N THR A 113 7.89 1.35 0.87
CA THR A 113 8.97 2.15 0.29
C THR A 113 9.43 1.51 -1.00
N ALA A 114 9.36 2.24 -2.11
CA ALA A 114 9.98 1.86 -3.36
C ALA A 114 11.33 2.53 -3.53
N THR A 115 12.38 1.72 -3.71
CA THR A 115 13.70 2.18 -4.14
C THR A 115 13.81 1.97 -5.64
N VAL A 116 13.87 3.07 -6.37
CA VAL A 116 14.05 3.11 -7.82
C VAL A 116 15.51 3.35 -8.12
N LYS A 117 16.09 2.47 -8.93
CA LYS A 117 17.42 2.56 -9.53
C LYS A 117 17.27 2.59 -11.05
N PRO A 118 18.33 2.92 -11.82
CA PRO A 118 18.27 3.01 -13.27
C PRO A 118 17.75 1.76 -13.97
N THR A 119 17.95 0.58 -13.36
CA THR A 119 17.62 -0.72 -13.93
C THR A 119 16.67 -1.56 -13.06
N SER A 120 16.30 -1.10 -11.87
CA SER A 120 15.43 -1.87 -10.97
C SER A 120 14.51 -0.99 -10.12
N ILE A 121 13.34 -1.51 -9.80
CA ILE A 121 12.40 -0.94 -8.82
C ILE A 121 12.24 -2.02 -7.76
N LYS A 122 12.50 -1.67 -6.50
CA LYS A 122 12.31 -2.58 -5.37
C LYS A 122 11.38 -1.94 -4.35
N SER A 123 10.18 -2.49 -4.23
CA SER A 123 9.19 -2.10 -3.23
C SER A 123 9.31 -2.99 -2.00
N VAL A 124 9.40 -2.38 -0.81
CA VAL A 124 9.51 -3.07 0.47
C VAL A 124 8.35 -2.62 1.34
N LYS A 125 7.63 -3.57 1.93
CA LYS A 125 6.66 -3.30 2.99
C LYS A 125 7.40 -2.90 4.25
N ASN A 126 7.01 -1.78 4.85
CA ASN A 126 7.54 -1.26 6.10
C ASN A 126 6.58 -1.50 7.27
N ASN A 127 5.27 -1.65 7.00
CA ASN A 127 4.24 -2.10 7.95
C ASN A 127 2.93 -2.45 7.21
#